data_AF-A0A090TUD5-F1
#
_entry.id   AF-A0A090TUD5-F1
#
_cell.length_a   1.000
_cell.length_b   1.000
_cell.length_c   1.000
_cell.angle_alpha   90.00
_cell.angle_beta   90.00
_cell.angle_gamma   90.00
#
_symmetry.space_group_name_H-M   'P 1'
#
loop_
_entity.id
_entity.type
_entity.pdbx_description
1 polymer ?
#
loop_
_entity_poly.entity_id
_entity_poly.type
_entity_poly.pdbx_seq_one_letter_code
_entity_poly.pdbx_strand_id
1 'polypeptide(L)'
;MIEFFARYAKTCFEHYKGLVKYWLTFNEINILLASPFSGAGLLFQEGENHDQVKYQAAHHELVASALVTKIAHEVDEQNQVGCMLAGGNFYPYSCKPEDVLMAMEKDRENLFFIDVQSRGYYPSYAQKVFDQKGVVLETEEDDFEILKNTVDFISFSYYASRCAAADMNAGNTSEANVVKSIKNPHLPASDWGG
;
A
#
# COMPACT_ATOMS: atom_id res chain seq x y z
N MET A 1 7.75 14.85 -9.11
CA MET A 1 7.33 14.84 -7.69
C MET A 1 8.31 14.07 -6.80
N ILE A 2 8.82 12.91 -7.26
CA ILE A 2 9.82 12.08 -6.56
C ILE A 2 11.02 12.90 -6.06
N GLU A 3 11.63 13.72 -6.93
CA GLU A 3 12.79 14.56 -6.56
C GLU A 3 12.50 15.53 -5.41
N PHE A 4 11.30 16.13 -5.36
CA PHE A 4 10.93 17.04 -4.28
C PHE A 4 10.82 16.30 -2.94
N PHE A 5 10.22 15.10 -2.94
CA PHE A 5 10.17 14.26 -1.74
C PHE A 5 11.57 13.81 -1.31
N ALA A 6 12.42 13.39 -2.25
CA ALA A 6 13.80 13.01 -1.97
C ALA A 6 14.60 14.15 -1.33
N ARG A 7 14.46 15.38 -1.83
CA ARG A 7 15.08 16.58 -1.24
C ARG A 7 14.56 16.87 0.16
N TYR A 8 13.25 16.76 0.36
CA TYR A 8 12.63 16.95 1.67
C TYR A 8 13.15 15.92 2.69
N ALA A 9 13.13 14.64 2.32
CA ALA A 9 13.60 13.55 3.19
C ALA A 9 15.08 13.69 3.51
N LYS A 10 15.93 14.02 2.52
CA LYS A 10 17.35 14.30 2.73
C LYS A 10 17.57 15.40 3.77
N THR A 11 16.83 16.51 3.64
CA THR A 11 16.91 17.62 4.60
C THR A 11 16.57 17.15 6.02
N CYS A 12 15.55 16.30 6.17
CA CYS A 12 15.17 15.74 7.47
C CYS A 12 16.25 14.82 8.03
N PHE A 13 16.80 13.90 7.22
CA PHE A 13 17.85 12.98 7.66
C PHE A 13 19.12 13.73 8.07
N GLU A 14 19.53 14.75 7.33
CA GLU A 14 20.70 15.58 7.66
C GLU A 14 20.47 16.38 8.96
N HIS A 15 19.28 16.98 9.12
CA HIS A 15 18.97 17.80 10.28
C HIS A 15 18.88 16.98 11.58
N TYR A 16 18.30 15.77 11.52
CA TYR A 16 18.09 14.91 12.68
C TYR A 16 19.11 13.77 12.79
N LYS A 17 20.23 13.85 12.06
CA LYS A 17 21.28 12.85 12.07
C LYS A 17 21.77 12.57 13.49
N GLY A 18 21.85 11.29 13.86
CA GLY A 18 22.24 10.84 15.21
C GLY A 18 21.18 11.06 16.31
N LEU A 19 20.06 11.75 16.03
CA LEU A 19 18.96 11.96 16.97
C LEU A 19 17.79 11.00 16.71
N VAL A 20 17.53 10.69 15.43
CA VAL A 20 16.45 9.79 15.01
C VAL A 20 17.06 8.61 14.28
N LYS A 21 16.76 7.39 14.77
CA LYS A 21 17.25 6.14 14.20
C LYS A 21 16.23 5.47 13.27
N TYR A 22 14.96 5.49 13.65
CA TYR A 22 13.88 4.79 12.92
C TYR A 22 13.03 5.78 12.13
N TRP A 23 12.86 5.49 10.85
CA TRP A 23 12.17 6.33 9.90
C TRP A 23 11.08 5.54 9.18
N LEU A 24 10.00 6.22 8.81
CA LEU A 24 8.98 5.72 7.90
C LEU A 24 8.87 6.69 6.74
N THR A 25 8.86 6.19 5.51
CA THR A 25 8.71 7.01 4.30
C THR A 25 7.27 7.45 4.12
N PHE A 26 6.38 6.50 3.83
CA PHE A 26 4.94 6.70 3.67
C PHE A 26 4.18 5.89 4.71
N ASN A 27 3.28 6.57 5.41
CA ASN A 27 2.36 5.94 6.36
C ASN A 27 1.18 5.34 5.61
N GLU A 28 0.87 4.07 5.83
CA GLU A 28 -0.34 3.39 5.32
C GLU A 28 -0.52 3.51 3.79
N ILE A 29 0.55 3.25 3.03
CA ILE A 29 0.60 3.43 1.56
C ILE A 29 -0.55 2.73 0.80
N ASN A 30 -1.01 1.57 1.30
CA ASN A 30 -2.10 0.80 0.70
C ASN A 30 -3.47 1.48 0.81
N ILE A 31 -3.65 2.45 1.72
CA ILE A 31 -4.88 3.25 1.82
C ILE A 31 -5.12 4.05 0.54
N LEU A 32 -4.09 4.33 -0.26
CA LEU A 32 -4.23 4.95 -1.59
C LEU A 32 -5.31 4.26 -2.44
N LEU A 33 -5.43 2.93 -2.39
CA LEU A 33 -6.44 2.22 -3.20
C LEU A 33 -7.87 2.47 -2.71
N ALA A 34 -8.03 2.65 -1.40
CA ALA A 34 -9.30 2.74 -0.69
C ALA A 34 -9.78 4.19 -0.49
N SER A 35 -8.88 5.09 -0.07
CA SER A 35 -9.08 6.53 0.05
C SER A 35 -7.98 7.30 -0.70
N PRO A 36 -8.09 7.44 -2.04
CA PRO A 36 -7.04 8.01 -2.89
C PRO A 36 -6.69 9.46 -2.56
N PHE A 37 -7.69 10.25 -2.14
CA PHE A 37 -7.46 11.63 -1.73
C PHE A 37 -6.66 11.71 -0.42
N SER A 38 -7.02 10.91 0.58
CA SER A 38 -6.29 10.89 1.86
C SER A 38 -4.91 10.25 1.74
N GLY A 39 -4.79 9.20 0.93
CA GLY A 39 -3.54 8.44 0.78
C GLY A 39 -2.51 9.13 -0.11
N ALA A 40 -2.93 9.79 -1.19
CA ALA A 40 -2.03 10.33 -2.20
C ALA A 40 -2.47 11.69 -2.79
N GLY A 41 -3.49 12.34 -2.21
CA GLY A 41 -3.99 13.62 -2.71
C GLY A 41 -4.67 13.53 -4.08
N LEU A 42 -5.12 12.34 -4.49
CA LEU A 42 -5.68 12.11 -5.82
C LEU A 42 -7.11 12.65 -5.95
N LEU A 43 -7.34 13.42 -7.01
CA LEU A 43 -8.65 13.85 -7.49
C LEU A 43 -8.82 13.34 -8.92
N PHE A 44 -9.93 12.64 -9.18
CA PHE A 44 -10.20 12.06 -10.49
C PHE A 44 -10.97 13.04 -11.37
N GLN A 45 -10.65 13.04 -12.66
CA GLN A 45 -11.40 13.76 -13.68
C GLN A 45 -12.46 12.86 -14.30
N GLU A 46 -13.49 13.49 -14.90
CA GLU A 46 -14.55 12.74 -15.57
C GLU A 46 -13.98 11.94 -16.75
N GLY A 47 -14.29 10.63 -16.78
CA GLY A 47 -13.83 9.73 -17.84
C GLY A 47 -12.45 9.09 -17.61
N GLU A 48 -11.75 9.39 -16.51
CA GLU A 48 -10.47 8.74 -16.20
C GLU A 48 -10.66 7.27 -15.77
N ASN A 49 -9.69 6.44 -16.14
CA ASN A 49 -9.54 5.15 -15.48
C ASN A 49 -8.94 5.39 -14.08
N HIS A 50 -9.78 5.30 -13.04
CA HIS A 50 -9.33 5.52 -11.66
C HIS A 50 -8.23 4.54 -11.23
N ASP A 51 -8.24 3.29 -11.71
CA ASP A 51 -7.19 2.33 -11.38
C ASP A 51 -5.86 2.74 -12.02
N GLN A 52 -5.86 3.24 -13.27
CA GLN A 52 -4.66 3.78 -13.91
C GLN A 52 -4.04 4.89 -13.06
N VAL A 53 -4.84 5.87 -12.64
CA VAL A 53 -4.37 7.02 -11.84
C VAL A 53 -3.82 6.55 -10.49
N LYS A 54 -4.53 5.64 -9.80
CA LYS A 54 -4.09 5.09 -8.50
C LYS A 54 -2.78 4.33 -8.62
N TYR A 55 -2.67 3.38 -9.55
CA TYR A 55 -1.48 2.55 -9.66
C TYR A 55 -0.27 3.33 -10.21
N GLN A 56 -0.49 4.35 -11.03
CA GLN A 56 0.59 5.27 -11.43
C GLN A 56 1.11 6.06 -10.22
N ALA A 57 0.21 6.60 -9.40
CA ALA A 57 0.60 7.31 -8.17
C ALA A 57 1.33 6.37 -7.20
N ALA A 58 0.81 5.16 -7.01
CA ALA A 58 1.46 4.12 -6.21
C ALA A 58 2.87 3.80 -6.72
N HIS A 59 3.07 3.69 -8.02
CA HIS A 59 4.40 3.45 -8.60
C HIS A 59 5.38 4.57 -8.22
N HIS A 60 4.98 5.83 -8.37
CA HIS A 60 5.82 6.96 -7.97
C HIS A 60 6.14 6.97 -6.47
N GLU A 61 5.17 6.63 -5.60
CA GLU A 61 5.39 6.52 -4.16
C GLU A 61 6.37 5.38 -3.82
N LEU A 62 6.26 4.23 -4.49
CA LEU A 62 7.16 3.10 -4.29
C LEU A 62 8.60 3.42 -4.71
N VAL A 63 8.79 4.04 -5.88
CA VAL A 63 10.11 4.50 -6.35
C VAL A 63 10.67 5.57 -5.41
N ALA A 64 9.85 6.53 -5.00
CA ALA A 64 10.27 7.57 -4.06
C ALA A 64 10.67 7.00 -2.69
N SER A 65 9.93 6.02 -2.19
CA SER A 65 10.22 5.32 -0.93
C SER A 65 11.58 4.62 -0.99
N ALA A 66 11.86 3.90 -2.07
CA ALA A 66 13.12 3.21 -2.26
C ALA A 66 14.30 4.18 -2.45
N LEU A 67 14.11 5.25 -3.23
CA LEU A 67 15.12 6.31 -3.38
C LEU A 67 15.45 6.98 -2.03
N VAL A 68 14.43 7.29 -1.23
CA VAL A 68 14.61 7.90 0.09
C VAL A 68 15.29 6.93 1.06
N THR A 69 15.00 5.63 0.96
CA THR A 69 15.69 4.59 1.74
C THR A 69 17.19 4.59 1.44
N LYS A 70 17.57 4.63 0.17
CA LYS A 70 18.97 4.78 -0.25
C LYS A 70 19.63 6.03 0.36
N ILE A 71 18.97 7.18 0.24
CA ILE A 71 19.48 8.47 0.75
C ILE A 71 19.64 8.42 2.28
N ALA A 72 18.73 7.79 3.01
CA ALA A 72 18.84 7.64 4.47
C ALA A 72 20.12 6.92 4.87
N HIS A 73 20.44 5.80 4.21
CA HIS A 73 21.67 5.04 4.49
C HIS A 73 22.94 5.77 4.04
N GLU A 74 22.88 6.55 2.95
CA GLU A 74 23.98 7.43 2.53
C GLU A 74 24.27 8.56 3.53
N VAL A 75 23.22 9.11 4.16
CA VAL A 75 23.36 10.15 5.18
C VAL A 75 23.87 9.57 6.50
N ASP A 76 23.33 8.43 6.93
CA ASP A 76 23.76 7.73 8.15
C ASP A 76 23.48 6.22 8.02
N GLU A 77 24.53 5.40 8.05
CA GLU A 77 24.44 3.94 7.99
C GLU A 77 23.68 3.33 9.18
N GLN A 78 23.48 4.08 10.27
CA GLN A 78 22.70 3.63 11.43
C GLN A 78 21.19 3.84 11.27
N ASN A 79 20.76 4.57 10.24
CA ASN A 79 19.34 4.74 9.96
C ASN A 79 18.68 3.38 9.68
N GLN A 80 17.45 3.25 10.16
CA GLN A 80 16.57 2.12 9.91
C GLN A 80 15.31 2.69 9.28
N VAL A 81 15.07 2.35 8.02
CA VAL A 81 13.93 2.84 7.24
C VAL A 81 12.91 1.73 7.09
N GLY A 82 11.67 1.99 7.47
CA GLY A 82 10.57 1.05 7.34
C GLY A 82 9.49 1.52 6.39
N CYS A 83 8.64 0.58 6.00
CA CYS A 83 7.34 0.86 5.40
C CYS A 83 6.22 0.60 6.42
N MET A 84 5.02 1.13 6.14
CA MET A 84 3.85 0.88 6.97
C MET A 84 2.65 0.39 6.15
N LEU A 85 2.07 -0.72 6.60
CA LEU A 85 0.82 -1.27 6.11
C LEU A 85 -0.34 -0.81 7.00
N ALA A 86 -1.42 -0.26 6.40
CA ALA A 86 -2.73 -0.29 7.05
C ALA A 86 -3.25 -1.73 7.04
N GLY A 87 -2.94 -2.45 8.11
CA GLY A 87 -3.12 -3.88 8.24
C GLY A 87 -4.57 -4.33 8.38
N GLY A 88 -4.70 -5.63 8.64
CA GLY A 88 -5.97 -6.34 8.69
C GLY A 88 -6.02 -7.41 7.60
N ASN A 89 -6.13 -8.67 8.02
CA ASN A 89 -6.25 -9.79 7.09
C ASN A 89 -7.71 -9.94 6.63
N PHE A 90 -7.89 -10.40 5.41
CA PHE A 90 -9.18 -10.82 4.90
C PHE A 90 -9.39 -12.32 5.15
N TYR A 91 -10.35 -12.63 6.02
CA TYR A 91 -10.88 -13.97 6.15
C TYR A 91 -11.95 -14.22 5.08
N PRO A 92 -12.02 -15.43 4.51
CA PRO A 92 -13.14 -15.78 3.65
C PRO A 92 -14.42 -15.91 4.48
N TYR A 93 -15.53 -15.43 3.93
CA TYR A 93 -16.84 -15.51 4.56
C TYR A 93 -17.32 -16.95 4.75
N SER A 94 -16.97 -17.83 3.82
CA SER A 94 -17.32 -19.25 3.88
C SER A 94 -16.24 -20.13 3.24
N CYS A 95 -16.44 -21.45 3.26
CA CYS A 95 -15.57 -22.42 2.57
C CYS A 95 -15.83 -22.52 1.06
N LYS A 96 -16.69 -21.66 0.49
CA LYS A 96 -16.90 -21.60 -0.95
C LYS A 96 -15.59 -21.21 -1.65
N PRO A 97 -15.15 -21.92 -2.70
CA PRO A 97 -13.91 -21.62 -3.40
C PRO A 97 -13.79 -20.15 -3.85
N GLU A 98 -14.89 -19.55 -4.29
CA GLU A 98 -14.97 -18.17 -4.72
C GLU A 98 -14.75 -17.16 -3.58
N ASP A 99 -15.22 -17.44 -2.37
CA ASP A 99 -14.99 -16.59 -1.19
C ASP A 99 -13.52 -16.69 -0.73
N VAL A 100 -12.94 -17.89 -0.79
CA VAL A 100 -11.52 -18.12 -0.50
C VAL A 100 -10.65 -17.37 -1.50
N LEU A 101 -10.96 -17.44 -2.79
CA LEU A 101 -10.22 -16.72 -3.82
C LEU A 101 -10.33 -15.20 -3.63
N MET A 102 -11.53 -14.68 -3.35
CA MET A 102 -11.74 -13.25 -3.11
C MET A 102 -10.94 -12.75 -1.91
N ALA A 103 -10.91 -13.50 -0.79
CA ALA A 103 -10.08 -13.15 0.36
C ALA A 103 -8.59 -13.10 0.00
N MET A 104 -8.10 -14.09 -0.76
CA MET A 104 -6.71 -14.09 -1.24
C MET A 104 -6.39 -12.92 -2.17
N GLU A 105 -7.30 -12.54 -3.06
CA GLU A 105 -7.13 -11.39 -3.95
C GLU A 105 -7.09 -10.07 -3.15
N LYS A 106 -7.95 -9.93 -2.13
CA LYS A 106 -7.95 -8.77 -1.24
C LYS A 106 -6.65 -8.66 -0.43
N ASP A 107 -6.15 -9.78 0.10
CA ASP A 107 -4.86 -9.79 0.78
C ASP A 107 -3.70 -9.46 -0.18
N ARG A 108 -3.75 -9.91 -1.45
CA ARG A 108 -2.75 -9.54 -2.47
C ARG A 108 -2.77 -8.04 -2.80
N GLU A 109 -3.95 -7.43 -2.89
CA GLU A 109 -4.08 -5.97 -3.05
C GLU A 109 -3.46 -5.24 -1.85
N ASN A 110 -3.68 -5.77 -0.64
CA ASN A 110 -3.17 -5.20 0.59
C ASN A 110 -1.64 -5.29 0.70
N LEU A 111 -1.09 -6.47 0.39
CA LEU A 111 0.33 -6.78 0.54
C LEU A 111 1.20 -6.29 -0.62
N PHE A 112 0.61 -5.98 -1.78
CA PHE A 112 1.33 -5.57 -2.99
C PHE A 112 2.41 -4.51 -2.71
N PHE A 113 2.07 -3.44 -2.00
CA PHE A 113 2.97 -2.33 -1.70
C PHE A 113 4.12 -2.72 -0.78
N ILE A 114 3.85 -3.62 0.17
CA ILE A 114 4.83 -4.08 1.16
C ILE A 114 5.76 -5.09 0.51
N ASP A 115 5.25 -5.98 -0.33
CA ASP A 115 6.05 -6.90 -1.12
C ASP A 115 7.04 -6.15 -2.01
N VAL A 116 6.60 -5.07 -2.69
CA VAL A 116 7.51 -4.25 -3.50
C VAL A 116 8.58 -3.58 -2.65
N GLN A 117 8.22 -2.91 -1.54
CA GLN A 117 9.19 -2.19 -0.70
C GLN A 117 10.16 -3.11 0.05
N SER A 118 9.75 -4.33 0.38
CA SER A 118 10.58 -5.29 1.13
C SER A 118 11.39 -6.22 0.25
N ARG A 119 10.97 -6.47 -1.00
CA ARG A 119 11.67 -7.37 -1.92
C ARG A 119 12.35 -6.64 -3.08
N GLY A 120 11.95 -5.40 -3.35
CA GLY A 120 12.52 -4.55 -4.38
C GLY A 120 12.12 -4.89 -5.81
N TYR A 121 11.03 -5.64 -5.98
CA TYR A 121 10.46 -5.96 -7.29
C TYR A 121 8.96 -6.20 -7.20
N TYR A 122 8.29 -6.08 -8.34
CA TYR A 122 6.85 -6.29 -8.44
C TYR A 122 6.51 -7.78 -8.34
N PRO A 123 5.53 -8.18 -7.50
CA PRO A 123 5.05 -9.57 -7.46
C PRO A 123 4.65 -10.07 -8.85
N SER A 124 4.88 -11.36 -9.14
CA SER A 124 4.62 -11.94 -10.47
C SER A 124 3.17 -11.83 -10.94
N TYR A 125 2.22 -11.70 -10.00
CA TYR A 125 0.80 -11.50 -10.32
C TYR A 125 0.47 -10.04 -10.70
N ALA A 126 1.34 -9.07 -10.43
CA ALA A 126 1.04 -7.65 -10.59
C ALA A 126 0.68 -7.30 -12.02
N GLN A 127 1.44 -7.81 -13.01
CA GLN A 127 1.16 -7.57 -14.42
C GLN A 127 -0.25 -8.03 -14.80
N LYS A 128 -0.66 -9.22 -14.36
CA LYS A 128 -2.01 -9.74 -14.63
C LYS A 128 -3.09 -8.87 -14.00
N VAL A 129 -2.86 -8.34 -12.80
CA VAL A 129 -3.79 -7.40 -12.14
C VAL A 129 -3.89 -6.11 -12.95
N PHE A 130 -2.78 -5.59 -13.45
CA PHE A 130 -2.76 -4.39 -14.29
C PHE A 130 -3.49 -4.61 -15.61
N ASP A 131 -3.23 -5.72 -16.30
CA ASP A 131 -3.91 -6.08 -17.53
C ASP A 131 -5.44 -6.16 -17.33
N GLN A 132 -5.88 -6.78 -16.23
CA GLN A 132 -7.31 -6.89 -15.87
C GLN A 132 -7.96 -5.54 -15.57
N LYS A 133 -7.21 -4.59 -15.00
CA LYS A 133 -7.68 -3.25 -14.65
C LYS A 133 -7.45 -2.22 -15.77
N GLY A 134 -6.87 -2.64 -16.90
CA GLY A 134 -6.49 -1.74 -18.00
C GLY A 134 -5.46 -0.69 -17.58
N VAL A 135 -4.53 -1.08 -16.69
CA VAL A 135 -3.44 -0.23 -16.19
C VAL A 135 -2.18 -0.48 -17.01
N VAL A 136 -1.57 0.59 -17.49
CA VAL A 136 -0.25 0.59 -18.13
C VAL A 136 0.60 1.61 -17.38
N LEU A 137 1.56 1.13 -16.59
CA LEU A 137 2.43 2.02 -15.83
C LEU A 137 3.40 2.73 -16.77
N GLU A 138 3.49 4.05 -16.61
CA GLU A 138 4.60 4.84 -17.13
C GLU A 138 5.78 4.69 -16.16
N THR A 139 6.86 4.05 -16.62
CA THR A 139 8.06 3.77 -15.83
C THR A 139 9.28 4.37 -16.52
N GLU A 140 10.24 4.85 -15.74
CA GLU A 140 11.57 5.23 -16.19
C GLU A 140 12.54 4.04 -16.19
N GLU A 141 13.63 4.14 -16.94
CA GLU A 141 14.62 3.05 -17.11
C GLU A 141 15.22 2.60 -15.77
N ASP A 142 15.43 3.54 -14.85
CA ASP A 142 16.07 3.30 -13.56
C ASP A 142 15.08 2.94 -12.44
N ASP A 143 13.76 3.03 -12.65
CA ASP A 143 12.77 2.84 -11.58
C ASP A 143 12.91 1.46 -10.92
N PHE A 144 13.08 0.42 -11.73
CA PHE A 144 13.24 -0.95 -11.23
C PHE A 144 14.57 -1.19 -10.52
N GLU A 145 15.63 -0.45 -10.87
CA GLU A 145 16.90 -0.49 -10.13
C GLU A 145 16.79 0.28 -8.81
N ILE A 146 16.08 1.40 -8.80
CA ILE A 146 15.79 2.18 -7.59
C ILE A 146 15.01 1.33 -6.59
N LEU A 147 13.99 0.58 -7.04
CA LEU A 147 13.17 -0.27 -6.17
C LEU A 147 13.97 -1.30 -5.37
N LYS A 148 15.16 -1.70 -5.83
CA LYS A 148 16.04 -2.64 -5.10
C LYS A 148 16.57 -2.08 -3.77
N ASN A 149 16.42 -0.79 -3.50
CA ASN A 149 16.71 -0.19 -2.20
C ASN A 149 15.56 -0.48 -1.24
N THR A 150 15.59 -1.67 -0.64
CA THR A 150 14.52 -2.21 0.22
C THR A 150 14.56 -1.64 1.63
N VAL A 151 13.40 -1.65 2.28
CA VAL A 151 13.26 -1.26 3.69
C VAL A 151 13.95 -2.24 4.65
N ASP A 152 14.36 -1.73 5.81
CA ASP A 152 15.00 -2.48 6.90
C ASP A 152 13.98 -3.21 7.79
N PHE A 153 12.76 -2.69 7.89
CA PHE A 153 11.68 -3.30 8.66
C PHE A 153 10.30 -3.01 8.08
N ILE A 154 9.34 -3.88 8.42
CA ILE A 154 7.93 -3.70 8.06
C ILE A 154 7.16 -3.38 9.33
N SER A 155 6.44 -2.27 9.31
CA SER A 155 5.50 -1.89 10.37
C SER A 155 4.06 -2.02 9.88
N PHE A 156 3.12 -2.11 10.81
CA PHE A 156 1.71 -2.19 10.48
C PHE A 156 0.87 -1.52 11.57
N SER A 157 -0.21 -0.84 11.16
CA SER A 157 -1.32 -0.49 12.02
C SER A 157 -2.37 -1.61 11.95
N TYR A 158 -2.88 -2.09 13.08
CA TYR A 158 -3.90 -3.14 13.10
C TYR A 158 -5.01 -2.76 14.06
N TYR A 159 -6.21 -2.61 13.50
CA TYR A 159 -7.42 -2.31 14.26
C TYR A 159 -8.35 -3.51 14.35
N ALA A 160 -8.60 -4.18 13.22
CA ALA A 160 -9.50 -5.32 13.13
C ALA A 160 -9.15 -6.21 11.93
N SER A 161 -9.64 -7.44 11.97
CA SER A 161 -9.71 -8.30 10.78
C SER A 161 -10.92 -7.95 9.91
N ARG A 162 -10.92 -8.46 8.68
CA ARG A 162 -12.00 -8.23 7.70
C ARG A 162 -12.52 -9.55 7.17
N CYS A 163 -13.74 -9.54 6.66
CA CYS A 163 -14.32 -10.68 5.96
C CYS A 163 -14.56 -10.33 4.49
N ALA A 164 -14.31 -11.27 3.58
CA ALA A 164 -14.54 -11.12 2.14
C ALA A 164 -15.40 -12.27 1.59
N ALA A 165 -16.29 -11.95 0.66
CA ALA A 165 -17.09 -12.91 -0.09
C ALA A 165 -17.13 -12.50 -1.57
N ALA A 166 -17.36 -13.45 -2.47
CA ALA A 166 -17.41 -13.17 -3.90
C ALA A 166 -18.57 -12.22 -4.30
N ASP A 167 -19.65 -12.18 -3.52
CA ASP A 167 -20.86 -11.40 -3.77
C ASP A 167 -20.89 -10.03 -3.07
N MET A 168 -19.72 -9.51 -2.65
CA MET A 168 -19.59 -8.19 -2.04
C MET A 168 -20.22 -7.08 -2.90
N ASN A 169 -21.16 -6.34 -2.30
CA ASN A 169 -21.89 -5.25 -2.94
C ASN A 169 -22.30 -4.17 -1.89
N ALA A 170 -22.91 -3.07 -2.34
CA ALA A 170 -23.31 -1.97 -1.47
C ALA A 170 -24.35 -2.37 -0.39
N GLY A 171 -25.07 -3.48 -0.57
CA GLY A 171 -26.07 -3.98 0.37
C GLY A 171 -25.52 -4.87 1.49
N ASN A 172 -24.31 -5.42 1.35
CA ASN A 172 -23.69 -6.30 2.35
C ASN A 172 -22.31 -5.83 2.84
N THR A 173 -21.83 -4.68 2.34
CA THR A 173 -20.60 -4.03 2.80
C THR A 173 -20.93 -2.71 3.53
N SER A 174 -20.11 -2.34 4.51
CA SER A 174 -20.29 -1.08 5.25
C SER A 174 -19.60 0.07 4.53
N GLU A 175 -20.34 1.13 4.18
CA GLU A 175 -19.77 2.38 3.65
C GLU A 175 -18.94 3.15 4.70
N ALA A 176 -19.16 2.90 5.99
CA ALA A 176 -18.38 3.49 7.06
C ALA A 176 -16.94 2.94 7.13
N ASN A 177 -16.69 1.78 6.51
CA ASN A 177 -15.37 1.18 6.48
C ASN A 177 -14.57 1.72 5.29
N VAL A 178 -13.43 2.35 5.58
CA VAL A 178 -12.47 2.81 4.54
C VAL A 178 -12.14 1.66 3.58
N VAL A 179 -11.97 0.46 4.12
CA VAL A 179 -11.75 -0.76 3.33
C VAL A 179 -13.02 -1.62 3.33
N LYS A 180 -13.63 -1.75 2.16
CA LYS A 180 -14.85 -2.54 1.96
C LYS A 180 -14.66 -3.99 2.42
N SER A 181 -15.56 -4.46 3.26
CA SER A 181 -15.57 -5.80 3.86
C SER A 181 -16.98 -6.17 4.31
N ILE A 182 -17.23 -7.45 4.53
CA ILE A 182 -18.51 -8.00 5.04
C ILE A 182 -18.39 -8.26 6.54
N LYS A 183 -19.52 -8.19 7.25
CA LYS A 183 -19.59 -8.56 8.67
C LYS A 183 -19.35 -10.06 8.85
N ASN A 184 -18.46 -10.43 9.79
CA ASN A 184 -18.27 -11.82 10.15
C ASN A 184 -19.47 -12.35 10.95
N PRO A 185 -20.18 -13.41 10.51
CA PRO A 185 -21.36 -13.93 11.21
C PRO A 185 -21.01 -14.70 12.49
N HIS A 186 -19.74 -15.03 12.70
CA HIS A 186 -19.26 -15.85 13.82
C HIS A 186 -18.62 -15.04 14.95
N LEU A 187 -18.44 -13.72 14.77
CA LEU A 187 -17.83 -12.85 15.77
C LEU A 187 -18.81 -11.75 16.21
N PRO A 188 -18.89 -11.44 17.52
CA PRO A 188 -19.58 -10.24 17.96
C PRO A 188 -18.83 -9.01 17.45
N ALA A 189 -19.57 -8.00 17.01
CA ALA A 189 -18.99 -6.72 16.68
C ALA A 189 -18.68 -5.95 17.97
N SER A 190 -17.53 -5.30 18.00
CA SER A 190 -17.12 -4.31 18.99
C SER A 190 -17.98 -3.05 18.90
N ASP A 191 -17.97 -2.26 19.98
CA ASP A 191 -18.64 -0.95 20.04
C ASP A 191 -18.14 0.05 18.99
N TRP A 192 -16.99 -0.23 18.38
CA TRP A 192 -16.34 0.58 17.35
C TRP A 192 -16.51 0.03 15.93
N GLY A 193 -17.36 -1.00 15.74
CA GLY A 193 -17.78 -1.49 14.42
C GLY A 193 -16.89 -2.55 13.77
N GLY A 194 -15.82 -3.00 14.45
CA GLY A 194 -14.99 -4.15 14.05
C GLY A 194 -15.45 -5.45 14.68
#